data_AF-A0A0L0DEN8-F1
#
_entry.id   AF-A0A0L0DEN8-F1
#
_cell.length_a   1.000
_cell.length_b   1.000
_cell.length_c   1.000
_cell.angle_alpha   90.00
_cell.angle_beta   90.00
_cell.angle_gamma   90.00
#
_symmetry.space_group_name_H-M   'P 1'
#
loop_
_entity.id
_entity.type
_entity.pdbx_description
1 polymer ?
#
loop_
_entity_poly.entity_id
_entity_poly.type
_entity_poly.pdbx_seq_one_letter_code
_entity_poly.pdbx_strand_id
1 'polypeptide(L)'
;MACIPATAAASWYSTTRPPASPQVVQRVDDLRKVVNELDRPLGFVPTMGALHDGHLSLVTAAGEACNSVVVSIFVNPTQFSETEDFSAYPRTLDGDLEALERNGVPVDVVWAPTVDDMYPHLGSVQESGRLPSLATRGGTLVRTEGVSDGLEAASRPHFFDGVCTVVTKLINAVSPDAMFLGQKDAQQCAVLRKMSRDLLLPLEVVVVPTVREPSGLALSSRNAYLTDDERASAAAIYQALEHTRAAHAAAPDKLTPSAIREDVAARITAAGGELDYVAASDPETLQDLDCNTPVERALVSVAVYWGESRTRLIDNMHFSAEQSTG
;
A
#
# COMPACT_ATOMS: atom_id res chain seq x y z
N MET A 1 -22.98 12.18 5.02
CA MET A 1 -22.87 13.22 3.98
C MET A 1 -22.34 12.52 2.75
N ALA A 2 -23.05 12.64 1.63
CA ALA A 2 -23.19 11.63 0.57
C ALA A 2 -21.89 10.95 0.09
N CYS A 3 -21.87 9.61 0.12
CA CYS A 3 -21.02 8.81 -0.75
C CYS A 3 -21.26 9.24 -2.19
N ILE A 4 -20.20 9.70 -2.86
CA ILE A 4 -20.23 9.89 -4.30
C ILE A 4 -20.19 8.47 -4.92
N PRO A 5 -21.11 8.11 -5.81
CA PRO A 5 -21.08 6.80 -6.47
C PRO A 5 -19.79 6.67 -7.30
N ALA A 6 -19.36 5.45 -7.56
CA ALA A 6 -18.18 5.08 -8.38
C ALA A 6 -18.23 5.56 -9.86
N THR A 7 -19.04 6.57 -10.18
CA THR A 7 -19.30 7.06 -11.54
C THR A 7 -18.81 8.50 -11.78
N ALA A 8 -18.04 9.11 -10.86
CA ALA A 8 -17.41 10.41 -11.10
C ALA A 8 -16.02 10.33 -11.78
N ALA A 9 -15.52 9.13 -12.11
CA ALA A 9 -14.28 8.92 -12.87
C ALA A 9 -14.47 9.06 -14.41
N ALA A 10 -15.63 9.53 -14.88
CA ALA A 10 -15.94 9.63 -16.30
C ALA A 10 -15.57 11.01 -16.86
N SER A 11 -14.34 11.17 -17.37
CA SER A 11 -14.05 11.84 -18.67
C SER A 11 -12.54 12.07 -18.97
N TRP A 12 -11.61 11.41 -18.27
CA TRP A 12 -10.19 11.43 -18.68
C TRP A 12 -9.90 10.38 -19.75
N TYR A 13 -10.47 10.54 -20.94
CA TYR A 13 -10.04 9.76 -22.10
C TYR A 13 -9.26 10.65 -23.06
N SER A 14 -7.95 10.45 -23.18
CA SER A 14 -7.26 10.73 -24.45
C SER A 14 -5.87 10.08 -24.58
N THR A 15 -5.73 9.39 -25.72
CA THR A 15 -4.51 9.14 -26.52
C THR A 15 -3.38 8.33 -25.92
N THR A 16 -3.28 7.07 -26.35
CA THR A 16 -2.12 6.17 -26.19
C THR A 16 -0.85 6.84 -26.72
N ARG A 17 0.02 7.30 -25.82
CA ARG A 17 1.38 7.75 -26.11
C ARG A 17 2.27 6.52 -26.39
N PRO A 18 3.16 6.55 -27.39
CA PRO A 18 4.09 5.45 -27.62
C PRO A 18 5.00 5.27 -26.39
N PRO A 19 5.33 4.03 -26.00
CA PRO A 19 6.23 3.78 -24.89
C PRO A 19 7.62 4.36 -25.22
N ALA A 20 8.07 5.29 -24.40
CA ALA A 20 9.44 5.77 -24.37
C ALA A 20 10.04 5.36 -23.02
N SER A 21 11.33 5.05 -22.99
CA SER A 21 12.03 4.77 -21.72
C SER A 21 11.90 5.98 -20.79
N PRO A 22 11.60 5.77 -19.49
CA PRO A 22 11.40 6.87 -18.57
C PRO A 22 12.69 7.67 -18.38
N GLN A 23 12.56 8.97 -18.16
CA GLN A 23 13.69 9.77 -17.69
C GLN A 23 14.00 9.40 -16.24
N VAL A 24 15.21 8.92 -15.97
CA VAL A 24 15.65 8.57 -14.62
C VAL A 24 16.35 9.78 -13.98
N VAL A 25 15.86 10.23 -12.83
CA VAL A 25 16.43 11.34 -12.06
C VAL A 25 16.68 10.93 -10.61
N GLN A 26 17.71 11.50 -9.99
CA GLN A 26 18.03 11.26 -8.57
C GLN A 26 17.74 12.50 -7.72
N ARG A 27 18.25 13.65 -8.14
CA ARG A 27 18.12 14.90 -7.38
C ARG A 27 16.73 15.52 -7.52
N VAL A 28 16.22 16.02 -6.40
CA VAL A 28 14.92 16.70 -6.34
C VAL A 28 14.85 17.95 -7.23
N ASP A 29 15.97 18.67 -7.40
CA ASP A 29 16.02 19.86 -8.27
C ASP A 29 15.81 19.49 -9.75
N ASP A 30 16.34 18.35 -10.17
CA ASP A 30 16.21 17.88 -11.54
C ASP A 30 14.83 17.27 -11.78
N LEU A 31 14.30 16.54 -10.79
CA LEU A 31 12.90 16.13 -10.77
C LEU A 31 11.96 17.32 -10.98
N ARG A 32 12.12 18.39 -10.18
CA ARG A 32 11.25 19.57 -10.21
C ARG A 32 11.26 20.27 -11.56
N LYS A 33 12.40 20.31 -12.25
CA LYS A 33 12.45 20.85 -13.62
C LYS A 33 11.58 20.03 -14.57
N VAL A 34 11.72 18.70 -14.52
CA VAL A 34 10.99 17.80 -15.42
C VAL A 34 9.50 17.80 -15.13
N VAL A 35 9.07 17.62 -13.87
CA VAL A 35 7.63 17.53 -13.52
C VAL A 35 6.84 18.81 -13.77
N ASN A 36 7.52 19.97 -13.84
CA ASN A 36 6.89 21.25 -14.21
C ASN A 36 6.59 21.36 -15.71
N GLU A 37 7.22 20.52 -16.54
CA GLU A 37 7.03 20.48 -17.99
C GLU A 37 6.07 19.35 -18.43
N LEU A 38 5.66 18.47 -17.51
CA LEU A 38 4.76 17.36 -17.78
C LEU A 38 3.29 17.80 -17.90
N ASP A 39 2.55 17.05 -18.71
CA ASP A 39 1.12 17.27 -18.89
C ASP A 39 0.32 16.86 -17.65
N ARG A 40 -0.76 17.59 -17.40
CA ARG A 40 -1.66 17.37 -16.26
C ARG A 40 -2.96 16.69 -16.74
N PRO A 41 -3.60 15.81 -15.95
CA PRO A 41 -3.24 15.44 -14.58
C PRO A 41 -2.00 14.53 -14.51
N LEU A 42 -1.20 14.72 -13.47
CA LEU A 42 0.02 13.98 -13.15
C LEU A 42 -0.27 12.90 -12.11
N GLY A 43 -0.14 11.64 -12.53
CA GLY A 43 -0.26 10.47 -11.67
C GLY A 43 1.06 10.13 -10.99
N PHE A 44 1.01 9.78 -9.71
CA PHE A 44 2.19 9.42 -8.93
C PHE A 44 2.06 8.05 -8.26
N VAL A 45 3.06 7.20 -8.47
CA VAL A 45 3.15 5.86 -7.87
C VAL A 45 4.39 5.80 -6.96
N PRO A 46 4.25 6.02 -5.64
CA PRO A 46 5.35 5.87 -4.71
C PRO A 46 5.66 4.39 -4.44
N THR A 47 6.90 3.97 -4.65
CA THR A 47 7.35 2.59 -4.37
C THR A 47 8.69 2.57 -3.63
N MET A 48 9.02 1.40 -3.07
CA MET A 48 10.36 1.11 -2.53
C MET A 48 11.25 0.34 -3.53
N GLY A 49 10.81 0.15 -4.79
CA GLY A 49 11.50 -0.71 -5.77
C GLY A 49 11.14 -2.19 -5.62
N ALA A 50 11.96 -3.05 -6.24
CA ALA A 50 11.68 -4.49 -6.39
C ALA A 50 10.27 -4.73 -6.95
N LEU A 51 10.01 -4.11 -8.10
CA LEU A 51 8.70 -4.03 -8.71
C LEU A 51 8.18 -5.42 -9.13
N HIS A 52 6.87 -5.59 -8.98
CA HIS A 52 6.15 -6.81 -9.30
C HIS A 52 4.75 -6.42 -9.83
N ASP A 53 3.96 -7.36 -10.32
CA ASP A 53 2.69 -7.07 -11.00
C ASP A 53 1.70 -6.25 -10.15
N GLY A 54 1.74 -6.40 -8.83
CA GLY A 54 1.03 -5.50 -7.90
C GLY A 54 1.41 -4.02 -8.08
N HIS A 55 2.70 -3.69 -8.15
CA HIS A 55 3.17 -2.33 -8.42
C HIS A 55 2.84 -1.88 -9.85
N LEU A 56 3.02 -2.78 -10.82
CA LEU A 56 2.75 -2.47 -12.23
C LEU A 56 1.27 -2.16 -12.47
N SER A 57 0.36 -2.80 -11.73
CA SER A 57 -1.07 -2.45 -11.77
C SER A 57 -1.36 -1.01 -11.31
N LEU A 58 -0.56 -0.46 -10.37
CA LEU A 58 -0.67 0.94 -9.96
C LEU A 58 -0.23 1.87 -11.09
N VAL A 59 0.85 1.50 -11.79
CA VAL A 59 1.35 2.24 -12.95
C VAL A 59 0.33 2.21 -14.09
N THR A 60 -0.30 1.07 -14.33
CA THR A 60 -1.38 0.92 -15.32
C THR A 60 -2.58 1.79 -14.96
N ALA A 61 -3.06 1.74 -13.72
CA ALA A 61 -4.16 2.59 -13.26
C ALA A 61 -3.81 4.09 -13.37
N ALA A 62 -2.56 4.47 -13.09
CA ALA A 62 -2.09 5.84 -13.28
C ALA A 62 -2.07 6.26 -14.74
N GLY A 63 -1.55 5.41 -15.65
CA GLY A 63 -1.51 5.70 -17.08
C GLY A 63 -2.88 5.72 -17.75
N GLU A 64 -3.87 5.04 -17.19
CA GLU A 64 -5.27 5.10 -17.65
C GLU A 64 -5.98 6.38 -17.21
N ALA A 65 -5.62 6.94 -16.06
CA ALA A 65 -6.31 8.08 -15.45
C ALA A 65 -5.58 9.42 -15.62
N CYS A 66 -4.30 9.43 -16.02
CA CYS A 66 -3.44 10.60 -16.04
C CYS A 66 -2.72 10.79 -17.38
N ASN A 67 -2.37 12.05 -17.69
CA ASN A 67 -1.65 12.40 -18.91
C ASN A 67 -0.13 12.20 -18.78
N SER A 68 0.37 12.17 -17.55
CA SER A 68 1.78 11.86 -17.24
C SER A 68 1.87 11.03 -15.97
N VAL A 69 2.91 10.19 -15.89
CA VAL A 69 3.12 9.26 -14.77
C VAL A 69 4.55 9.39 -14.23
N VAL A 70 4.64 9.58 -12.92
CA VAL A 70 5.90 9.56 -12.17
C VAL A 70 5.90 8.37 -11.22
N VAL A 71 6.98 7.59 -11.23
CA VAL A 71 7.21 6.52 -10.27
C VAL A 71 8.39 6.91 -9.39
N SER A 72 8.26 6.83 -8.06
CA SER A 72 9.44 6.90 -7.19
C SER A 72 9.91 5.51 -6.79
N ILE A 73 11.23 5.29 -6.79
CA ILE A 73 11.87 4.09 -6.26
C ILE A 73 12.79 4.52 -5.13
N PHE A 74 12.32 4.36 -3.89
CA PHE A 74 13.07 4.79 -2.72
C PHE A 74 12.80 3.91 -1.50
N VAL A 75 13.79 3.11 -1.09
CA VAL A 75 13.74 2.36 0.17
C VAL A 75 13.91 3.33 1.33
N ASN A 76 12.80 3.79 1.88
CA ASN A 76 12.78 4.81 2.91
C ASN A 76 13.34 4.29 4.25
N PRO A 77 14.47 4.79 4.76
CA PRO A 77 15.02 4.34 6.06
C PRO A 77 14.10 4.67 7.24
N THR A 78 13.25 5.69 7.11
CA THR A 78 12.52 6.24 8.25
C THR A 78 11.35 5.38 8.73
N GLN A 79 10.91 4.42 7.93
CA GLN A 79 9.88 3.44 8.28
C GLN A 79 10.47 2.09 8.75
N PHE A 80 11.79 2.02 8.95
CA PHE A 80 12.47 0.87 9.52
C PHE A 80 13.04 1.21 10.90
N SER A 81 13.09 0.23 11.79
CA SER A 81 13.89 0.29 13.01
C SER A 81 15.31 -0.26 12.76
N GLU A 82 16.19 -0.08 13.73
CA GLU A 82 17.56 -0.63 13.71
C GLU A 82 17.60 -2.17 13.70
N THR A 83 16.50 -2.84 14.07
CA THR A 83 16.38 -4.30 14.09
C THR A 83 15.62 -4.87 12.89
N GLU A 84 15.07 -3.99 12.04
CA GLU A 84 14.34 -4.40 10.83
C GLU A 84 15.28 -4.54 9.62
N ASP A 85 14.77 -5.13 8.55
CA ASP A 85 15.51 -5.63 7.39
C ASP A 85 15.90 -4.56 6.37
N PHE A 86 16.18 -3.32 6.80
CA PHE A 86 16.55 -2.22 5.90
C PHE A 86 17.74 -2.55 4.98
N SER A 87 18.78 -3.18 5.53
CA SER A 87 19.99 -3.55 4.77
C SER A 87 19.75 -4.73 3.84
N ALA A 88 18.81 -5.63 4.17
CA ALA A 88 18.47 -6.80 3.38
C ALA A 88 17.37 -6.53 2.33
N TYR A 89 16.70 -5.37 2.39
CA TYR A 89 15.66 -5.02 1.42
C TYR A 89 16.21 -5.00 -0.02
N PRO A 90 15.55 -5.68 -0.97
CA PRO A 90 16.03 -5.79 -2.35
C PRO A 90 16.12 -4.42 -3.03
N ARG A 91 17.23 -4.17 -3.72
CA ARG A 91 17.47 -2.93 -4.48
C ARG A 91 18.00 -3.29 -5.86
N THR A 92 17.15 -3.15 -6.87
CA THR A 92 17.44 -3.58 -8.24
C THR A 92 16.90 -2.57 -9.25
N LEU A 93 17.47 -1.36 -9.28
CA LEU A 93 16.96 -0.28 -10.15
C LEU A 93 16.86 -0.72 -11.61
N ASP A 94 17.88 -1.41 -12.14
CA ASP A 94 17.84 -1.92 -13.52
C ASP A 94 16.67 -2.91 -13.73
N GLY A 95 16.47 -3.84 -12.80
CA GLY A 95 15.36 -4.79 -12.86
C GLY A 95 13.98 -4.12 -12.72
N ASP A 96 13.90 -3.02 -11.97
CA ASP A 96 12.70 -2.20 -11.83
C ASP A 96 12.40 -1.44 -13.14
N LEU A 97 13.42 -0.86 -13.77
CA LEU A 97 13.28 -0.20 -15.07
C LEU A 97 12.84 -1.17 -16.17
N GLU A 98 13.43 -2.37 -16.22
CA GLU A 98 12.98 -3.42 -17.13
C GLU A 98 11.53 -3.85 -16.85
N ALA A 99 11.12 -3.91 -15.57
CA ALA A 99 9.74 -4.24 -15.22
C ALA A 99 8.75 -3.17 -15.70
N LEU A 100 9.10 -1.89 -15.55
CA LEU A 100 8.30 -0.77 -16.08
C LEU A 100 8.23 -0.80 -17.61
N GLU A 101 9.33 -1.08 -18.30
CA GLU A 101 9.35 -1.22 -19.76
C GLU A 101 8.46 -2.39 -20.22
N ARG A 102 8.57 -3.55 -19.57
CA ARG A 102 7.73 -4.72 -19.86
C ARG A 102 6.23 -4.47 -19.61
N ASN A 103 5.88 -3.59 -18.67
CA ASN A 103 4.48 -3.23 -18.42
C ASN A 103 3.84 -2.52 -19.62
N GLY A 104 4.64 -1.89 -20.49
CA GLY A 104 4.17 -1.22 -21.71
C GLY A 104 3.39 0.08 -21.49
N VAL A 105 3.17 0.47 -20.23
CA VAL A 105 2.53 1.74 -19.86
C VAL A 105 3.60 2.84 -19.85
N PRO A 106 3.39 3.97 -20.56
CA PRO A 106 4.33 5.08 -20.54
C PRO A 106 4.55 5.62 -19.13
N VAL A 107 5.81 5.63 -18.70
CA VAL A 107 6.26 6.32 -17.48
C VAL A 107 7.16 7.46 -17.92
N ASP A 108 6.82 8.69 -17.52
CA ASP A 108 7.59 9.88 -17.90
C ASP A 108 8.88 9.97 -17.12
N VAL A 109 8.80 9.75 -15.80
CA VAL A 109 9.92 9.93 -14.89
C VAL A 109 9.96 8.81 -13.87
N VAL A 110 11.16 8.25 -13.69
CA VAL A 110 11.50 7.45 -12.53
C VAL A 110 12.39 8.29 -11.62
N TRP A 111 11.88 8.62 -10.44
CA TRP A 111 12.65 9.32 -9.42
C TRP A 111 13.25 8.32 -8.43
N ALA A 112 14.58 8.16 -8.47
CA ALA A 112 15.33 7.25 -7.62
C ALA A 112 16.32 8.04 -6.74
N PRO A 113 15.85 8.80 -5.74
CA PRO A 113 16.73 9.59 -4.88
C PRO A 113 17.60 8.73 -3.99
N THR A 114 18.75 9.27 -3.57
CA THR A 114 19.56 8.68 -2.50
C THR A 114 18.98 9.00 -1.12
N VAL A 115 19.40 8.25 -0.10
CA VAL A 115 19.10 8.56 1.31
C VAL A 115 19.65 9.92 1.68
N ASP A 116 20.84 10.29 1.18
CA ASP A 116 21.46 11.59 1.49
C ASP A 116 20.68 12.75 0.87
N ASP A 117 20.13 12.58 -0.34
CA ASP A 117 19.25 13.57 -0.96
C ASP A 117 17.94 13.75 -0.17
N MET A 118 17.37 12.65 0.33
CA MET A 118 16.11 12.67 1.08
C MET A 118 16.31 13.06 2.55
N TYR A 119 17.42 12.69 3.18
CA TYR A 119 17.65 12.84 4.60
C TYR A 119 19.13 13.16 4.90
N PRO A 120 19.61 14.37 4.57
CA PRO A 120 21.01 14.75 4.79
C PRO A 120 21.50 14.61 6.25
N HIS A 121 20.56 14.64 7.21
CA HIS A 121 20.84 14.53 8.64
C HIS A 121 21.07 13.09 9.12
N LEU A 122 20.71 12.08 8.33
CA LEU A 122 20.94 10.68 8.71
C LEU A 122 22.39 10.23 8.48
N GLY A 123 23.18 10.99 7.73
CA GLY A 123 24.57 10.66 7.40
C GLY A 123 24.69 9.39 6.55
N SER A 124 25.81 8.68 6.66
CA SER A 124 26.20 7.49 5.87
C SER A 124 25.30 6.24 6.05
N VAL A 125 23.99 6.36 6.28
CA VAL A 125 23.05 5.23 6.32
C VAL A 125 23.10 4.42 5.03
N GLN A 126 23.22 5.08 3.88
CA GLN A 126 23.29 4.40 2.60
C GLN A 126 24.57 3.58 2.43
N GLU A 127 25.70 4.07 2.93
CA GLU A 127 26.99 3.37 2.87
C GLU A 127 27.10 2.27 3.92
N SER A 128 26.63 2.53 5.14
CA SER A 128 26.77 1.63 6.29
C SER A 128 25.67 0.58 6.37
N GLY A 129 24.50 0.84 5.77
CA GLY A 129 23.28 0.05 5.94
C GLY A 129 22.72 0.07 7.36
N ARG A 130 23.29 0.87 8.27
CA ARG A 130 22.90 0.94 9.69
C ARG A 130 22.07 2.17 9.95
N LEU A 131 20.90 1.98 10.56
CA LEU A 131 20.02 3.07 10.94
C LEU A 131 20.41 3.61 12.33
N PRO A 132 20.43 4.95 12.53
CA PRO A 132 20.45 5.50 13.87
C PRO A 132 19.17 5.09 14.62
N SER A 133 19.25 4.99 15.94
CA SER A 133 18.09 4.63 16.75
C SER A 133 16.98 5.66 16.60
N LEU A 134 15.73 5.23 16.81
CA LEU A 134 14.57 6.10 16.72
C LEU A 134 14.67 7.32 17.66
N ALA A 135 15.39 7.20 18.77
CA ALA A 135 15.62 8.28 19.73
C ALA A 135 16.68 9.29 19.27
N THR A 136 17.61 8.92 18.39
CA THR A 136 18.76 9.76 18.00
C THR A 136 18.75 10.21 16.56
N ARG A 137 17.90 9.61 15.70
CA ARG A 137 17.82 9.93 14.26
C ARG A 137 17.44 11.37 13.94
N GLY A 138 16.69 12.06 14.81
CA GLY A 138 16.26 13.45 14.61
C GLY A 138 15.40 13.69 13.35
N GLY A 139 15.25 14.96 12.97
CA GLY A 139 14.54 15.40 11.76
C GLY A 139 13.10 15.89 11.96
N THR A 140 12.47 16.34 10.88
CA THR A 140 11.03 16.69 10.85
C THR A 140 10.20 15.42 10.67
N LEU A 141 9.13 15.29 11.46
CA LEU A 141 8.18 14.18 11.39
C LEU A 141 6.78 14.68 11.02
N VAL A 142 6.06 13.85 10.27
CA VAL A 142 4.60 13.97 10.08
C VAL A 142 3.97 12.75 10.76
N ARG A 143 3.08 13.00 11.72
CA ARG A 143 2.40 11.97 12.50
C ARG A 143 0.89 12.12 12.37
N THR A 144 0.20 11.00 12.24
CA THR A 144 -1.26 10.89 12.39
C THR A 144 -1.59 10.29 13.75
N GLU A 145 -2.77 10.59 14.28
CA GLU A 145 -3.28 9.99 15.53
C GLU A 145 -4.57 9.21 15.22
N GLY A 146 -4.81 8.10 15.94
CA GLY A 146 -5.97 7.24 15.78
C GLY A 146 -5.81 6.20 14.67
N VAL A 147 -5.91 6.60 13.39
CA VAL A 147 -5.92 5.66 12.24
C VAL A 147 -4.61 4.88 12.09
N SER A 148 -3.51 5.43 12.62
CA SER A 148 -2.18 4.83 12.65
C SER A 148 -1.93 4.01 13.91
N ASP A 149 -2.91 3.83 14.78
CA ASP A 149 -2.79 3.05 16.01
C ASP A 149 -3.34 1.62 15.80
N GLY A 150 -2.82 0.64 16.55
CA GLY A 150 -3.23 -0.77 16.42
C GLY A 150 -2.83 -1.41 15.08
N LEU A 151 -3.34 -2.63 14.82
CA LEU A 151 -3.07 -3.40 13.60
C LEU A 151 -1.55 -3.51 13.32
N GLU A 152 -1.08 -3.05 12.16
CA GLU A 152 0.34 -3.07 11.79
C GLU A 152 1.21 -2.23 12.74
N ALA A 153 0.65 -1.16 13.30
CA ALA A 153 1.36 -0.28 14.21
C ALA A 153 1.56 -0.90 15.61
N ALA A 154 0.76 -1.91 15.98
CA ALA A 154 0.97 -2.63 17.24
C ALA A 154 2.32 -3.35 17.24
N SER A 155 2.69 -3.94 16.09
CA SER A 155 3.97 -4.62 15.89
C SER A 155 5.08 -3.66 15.46
N ARG A 156 4.73 -2.50 14.88
CA ARG A 156 5.69 -1.53 14.32
C ARG A 156 5.29 -0.08 14.64
N PRO A 157 5.42 0.39 15.90
CA PRO A 157 4.88 1.68 16.33
C PRO A 157 5.44 2.91 15.59
N HIS A 158 6.64 2.82 15.04
CA HIS A 158 7.30 3.88 14.27
C HIS A 158 6.97 3.88 12.78
N PHE A 159 6.31 2.82 12.28
CA PHE A 159 6.20 2.58 10.84
C PHE A 159 5.44 3.70 10.13
N PHE A 160 4.25 4.06 10.59
CA PHE A 160 3.42 5.06 9.92
C PHE A 160 3.95 6.49 10.06
N ASP A 161 4.67 6.80 11.13
CA ASP A 161 5.42 8.05 11.26
C ASP A 161 6.44 8.21 10.11
N GLY A 162 7.18 7.14 9.81
CA GLY A 162 8.11 7.09 8.69
C GLY A 162 7.41 7.20 7.33
N VAL A 163 6.30 6.47 7.15
CA VAL A 163 5.49 6.48 5.92
C VAL A 163 4.89 7.87 5.66
N CYS A 164 4.22 8.49 6.64
CA CYS A 164 3.64 9.82 6.52
C CYS A 164 4.71 10.87 6.20
N THR A 165 5.86 10.80 6.86
CA THR A 165 6.98 11.71 6.64
C THR A 165 7.52 11.61 5.21
N VAL A 166 7.83 10.38 4.74
CA VAL A 166 8.38 10.22 3.38
C VAL A 166 7.35 10.58 2.32
N VAL A 167 6.10 10.15 2.46
CA VAL A 167 5.05 10.43 1.46
C VAL A 167 4.77 11.92 1.37
N THR A 168 4.75 12.64 2.50
CA THR A 168 4.64 14.12 2.48
C THR A 168 5.80 14.75 1.71
N LYS A 169 7.04 14.27 1.91
CA LYS A 169 8.19 14.76 1.13
C LYS A 169 8.07 14.45 -0.35
N LEU A 170 7.63 13.25 -0.71
CA LEU A 170 7.45 12.82 -2.10
C LEU A 170 6.38 13.69 -2.79
N ILE A 171 5.25 13.92 -2.13
CA ILE A 171 4.18 14.81 -2.62
C ILE A 171 4.71 16.23 -2.84
N ASN A 172 5.47 16.79 -1.90
CA ASN A 172 6.06 18.13 -2.04
C ASN A 172 7.15 18.23 -3.13
N ALA A 173 7.74 17.11 -3.51
CA ALA A 173 8.75 17.04 -4.56
C ALA A 173 8.10 16.91 -5.96
N VAL A 174 7.11 16.02 -6.07
CA VAL A 174 6.44 15.67 -7.33
C VAL A 174 5.27 16.60 -7.65
N SER A 175 4.57 17.09 -6.63
CA SER A 175 3.31 17.86 -6.74
C SER A 175 2.29 17.20 -7.69
N PRO A 176 1.86 15.95 -7.42
CA PRO A 176 0.94 15.22 -8.29
C PRO A 176 -0.50 15.67 -8.14
N ASP A 177 -1.34 15.38 -9.14
CA ASP A 177 -2.80 15.56 -9.05
C ASP A 177 -3.47 14.33 -8.44
N ALA A 178 -2.92 13.14 -8.68
CA ALA A 178 -3.38 11.88 -8.10
C ALA A 178 -2.21 11.00 -7.65
N MET A 179 -2.34 10.36 -6.49
CA MET A 179 -1.40 9.37 -5.98
C MET A 179 -2.07 8.00 -5.88
N PHE A 180 -1.45 6.98 -6.46
CA PHE A 180 -1.99 5.63 -6.57
C PHE A 180 -1.34 4.70 -5.54
N LEU A 181 -2.17 4.08 -4.70
CA LEU A 181 -1.75 3.18 -3.62
C LEU A 181 -2.45 1.83 -3.77
N GLY A 182 -1.75 0.74 -3.41
CA GLY A 182 -2.34 -0.60 -3.43
C GLY A 182 -3.24 -0.87 -2.22
N GLN A 183 -4.44 -1.37 -2.47
CA GLN A 183 -5.42 -1.73 -1.43
C GLN A 183 -4.88 -2.76 -0.42
N LYS A 184 -3.93 -3.61 -0.83
CA LYS A 184 -3.32 -4.64 0.02
C LYS A 184 -2.83 -4.08 1.36
N ASP A 185 -2.26 -2.87 1.35
CA ASP A 185 -1.81 -2.16 2.54
C ASP A 185 -2.91 -1.19 3.01
N ALA A 186 -4.07 -1.74 3.42
CA ALA A 186 -5.26 -0.93 3.68
C ALA A 186 -5.07 0.10 4.80
N GLN A 187 -4.32 -0.23 5.86
CA GLN A 187 -4.01 0.73 6.92
C GLN A 187 -3.17 1.90 6.39
N GLN A 188 -2.17 1.64 5.54
CA GLN A 188 -1.41 2.69 4.88
C GLN A 188 -2.32 3.59 4.01
N CYS A 189 -3.24 3.00 3.25
CA CYS A 189 -4.19 3.76 2.45
C CYS A 189 -5.07 4.70 3.30
N ALA A 190 -5.60 4.20 4.42
CA ALA A 190 -6.42 5.01 5.32
C ALA A 190 -5.61 6.12 6.01
N VAL A 191 -4.40 5.80 6.48
CA VAL A 191 -3.44 6.76 7.06
C VAL A 191 -3.13 7.88 6.08
N LEU A 192 -2.75 7.56 4.84
CA LEU A 192 -2.37 8.55 3.84
C LEU A 192 -3.56 9.37 3.33
N ARG A 193 -4.77 8.80 3.26
CA ARG A 193 -6.00 9.56 2.99
C ARG A 193 -6.30 10.56 4.10
N LYS A 194 -6.23 10.14 5.37
CA LYS A 194 -6.40 11.05 6.53
C LYS A 194 -5.35 12.15 6.51
N MET A 195 -4.07 11.80 6.33
CA MET A 195 -2.97 12.76 6.26
C MET A 195 -3.19 13.78 5.14
N SER A 196 -3.52 13.32 3.93
CA SER A 196 -3.76 14.20 2.77
C SER A 196 -4.88 15.20 3.06
N ARG A 197 -6.02 14.73 3.56
CA ARG A 197 -7.16 15.58 3.92
C ARG A 197 -6.82 16.57 5.04
N ASP A 198 -6.24 16.08 6.14
CA ASP A 198 -6.03 16.89 7.34
C ASP A 198 -4.91 17.94 7.13
N LEU A 199 -3.95 17.68 6.24
CA LEU A 199 -2.90 18.62 5.85
C LEU A 199 -3.24 19.44 4.60
N LEU A 200 -4.46 19.30 4.06
CA LEU A 200 -4.93 20.01 2.85
C LEU A 200 -4.00 19.81 1.64
N LEU A 201 -3.46 18.61 1.47
CA LEU A 201 -2.60 18.29 0.33
C LEU A 201 -3.47 18.28 -0.95
N PRO A 202 -3.05 18.99 -2.03
CA PRO A 202 -3.90 19.22 -3.19
C PRO A 202 -3.83 18.05 -4.19
N LEU A 203 -4.16 16.84 -3.75
CA LEU A 203 -4.16 15.63 -4.58
C LEU A 203 -5.23 14.62 -4.18
N GLU A 204 -5.63 13.80 -5.13
CA GLU A 204 -6.51 12.65 -4.90
C GLU A 204 -5.69 11.41 -4.52
N VAL A 205 -6.11 10.67 -3.48
CA VAL A 205 -5.52 9.37 -3.13
C VAL A 205 -6.38 8.24 -3.71
N VAL A 206 -5.93 7.70 -4.84
CA VAL A 206 -6.59 6.62 -5.57
C VAL A 206 -6.11 5.28 -5.02
N VAL A 207 -7.04 4.41 -4.60
CA VAL A 207 -6.73 3.06 -4.12
C VAL A 207 -7.04 2.05 -5.21
N VAL A 208 -6.02 1.30 -5.61
CA VAL A 208 -6.10 0.29 -6.67
C VAL A 208 -6.29 -1.09 -6.03
N PRO A 209 -7.22 -1.92 -6.55
CA PRO A 209 -7.50 -3.24 -6.00
C PRO A 209 -6.25 -4.13 -5.87
N THR A 210 -6.24 -4.98 -4.85
CA THR A 210 -5.16 -5.96 -4.63
C THR A 210 -5.06 -6.94 -5.80
N VAL A 211 -3.90 -6.99 -6.45
CA VAL A 211 -3.60 -8.03 -7.44
C VAL A 211 -3.30 -9.35 -6.73
N ARG A 212 -3.81 -10.44 -7.29
CA ARG A 212 -3.76 -11.78 -6.70
C ARG A 212 -3.18 -12.78 -7.69
N GLU A 213 -2.56 -13.82 -7.14
CA GLU A 213 -2.19 -15.02 -7.88
C GLU A 213 -3.45 -15.79 -8.34
N PRO A 214 -3.34 -16.74 -9.28
CA PRO A 214 -4.46 -17.59 -9.66
C PRO A 214 -5.09 -18.36 -8.48
N SER A 215 -4.31 -18.63 -7.42
CA SER A 215 -4.78 -19.24 -6.18
C SER A 215 -5.65 -18.31 -5.33
N GLY A 216 -5.62 -17.00 -5.59
CA GLY A 216 -6.25 -15.95 -4.80
C GLY A 216 -5.32 -15.29 -3.77
N LEU A 217 -4.13 -15.84 -3.54
CA LEU A 217 -3.15 -15.24 -2.62
C LEU A 217 -2.75 -13.84 -3.12
N ALA A 218 -2.79 -12.84 -2.24
CA ALA A 218 -2.37 -11.48 -2.56
C ALA A 218 -0.89 -11.46 -2.97
N LEU A 219 -0.56 -10.78 -4.08
CA LEU A 219 0.82 -10.65 -4.50
C LEU A 219 1.63 -9.84 -3.49
N SER A 220 2.80 -10.35 -3.15
CA SER A 220 3.72 -9.75 -2.20
C SER A 220 5.13 -10.24 -2.50
N SER A 221 6.14 -9.36 -2.39
CA SER A 221 7.55 -9.77 -2.46
C SER A 221 7.90 -10.84 -1.42
N ARG A 222 7.19 -10.86 -0.27
CA ARG A 222 7.36 -11.86 0.78
C ARG A 222 6.91 -13.27 0.38
N ASN A 223 6.11 -13.43 -0.68
CA ASN A 223 5.67 -14.76 -1.13
C ASN A 223 6.86 -15.61 -1.60
N ALA A 224 7.99 -15.00 -1.96
CA ALA A 224 9.23 -15.69 -2.32
C ALA A 224 9.86 -16.50 -1.16
N TYR A 225 9.43 -16.28 0.09
CA TYR A 225 9.91 -17.01 1.26
C TYR A 225 9.10 -18.26 1.59
N LEU A 226 8.00 -18.49 0.85
CA LEU A 226 7.16 -19.67 0.98
C LEU A 226 7.62 -20.74 -0.01
N THR A 227 7.61 -22.00 0.44
CA THR A 227 7.62 -23.15 -0.47
C THR A 227 6.33 -23.19 -1.31
N ASP A 228 6.32 -23.96 -2.39
CA ASP A 228 5.12 -24.08 -3.24
C ASP A 228 3.89 -24.60 -2.48
N ASP A 229 4.08 -25.54 -1.55
CA ASP A 229 3.00 -26.08 -0.70
C ASP A 229 2.51 -25.05 0.33
N GLU A 230 3.43 -24.30 0.95
CA GLU A 230 3.09 -23.20 1.86
C GLU A 230 2.35 -22.08 1.12
N ARG A 231 2.77 -21.75 -0.11
CA ARG A 231 2.14 -20.74 -0.96
C ARG A 231 0.74 -21.15 -1.40
N ALA A 232 0.57 -22.41 -1.78
CA ALA A 232 -0.74 -22.97 -2.13
C ALA A 232 -1.70 -22.97 -0.93
N SER A 233 -1.23 -23.36 0.26
CA SER A 233 -2.03 -23.35 1.49
C SER A 233 -2.34 -21.94 2.00
N ALA A 234 -1.43 -20.97 1.85
CA ALA A 234 -1.63 -19.58 2.24
C ALA A 234 -2.79 -18.89 1.50
N ALA A 235 -3.23 -19.43 0.35
CA ALA A 235 -4.45 -18.98 -0.32
C ALA A 235 -5.70 -19.09 0.55
N ALA A 236 -5.66 -19.89 1.63
CA ALA A 236 -6.72 -19.97 2.64
C ALA A 236 -7.07 -18.61 3.28
N ILE A 237 -6.15 -17.64 3.30
CA ILE A 237 -6.42 -16.28 3.79
C ILE A 237 -7.52 -15.63 2.96
N TYR A 238 -7.35 -15.62 1.64
CA TYR A 238 -8.34 -15.05 0.72
C TYR A 238 -9.64 -15.85 0.72
N GLN A 239 -9.55 -17.18 0.75
CA GLN A 239 -10.73 -18.05 0.79
C GLN A 239 -11.55 -17.84 2.07
N ALA A 240 -10.89 -17.63 3.22
CA ALA A 240 -11.55 -17.31 4.47
C ALA A 240 -12.29 -15.97 4.38
N LEU A 241 -11.60 -14.90 3.93
CA LEU A 241 -12.20 -13.59 3.74
C LEU A 241 -13.42 -13.64 2.81
N GLU A 242 -13.29 -14.28 1.66
CA GLU A 242 -14.35 -14.37 0.66
C GLU A 242 -15.54 -15.21 1.16
N HIS A 243 -15.27 -16.31 1.87
CA HIS A 243 -16.32 -17.12 2.47
C HIS A 243 -17.13 -16.32 3.49
N THR A 244 -16.45 -15.66 4.43
CA THR A 244 -17.12 -14.88 5.47
C THR A 244 -17.83 -13.67 4.87
N ARG A 245 -17.27 -13.05 3.82
CA ARG A 245 -17.92 -11.96 3.08
C ARG A 245 -19.22 -12.42 2.41
N ALA A 246 -19.20 -13.57 1.77
CA ALA A 246 -20.40 -14.16 1.15
C ALA A 246 -21.47 -14.51 2.20
N ALA A 247 -21.06 -15.05 3.36
CA ALA A 247 -21.97 -15.32 4.47
C ALA A 247 -22.59 -14.03 5.04
N HIS A 248 -21.79 -12.96 5.18
CA HIS A 248 -22.26 -11.64 5.62
C HIS A 248 -23.25 -11.04 4.63
N ALA A 249 -22.94 -11.05 3.34
CA ALA A 249 -23.84 -10.55 2.30
C ALA A 249 -25.17 -11.33 2.22
N ALA A 250 -25.16 -12.64 2.53
CA ALA A 250 -26.37 -13.45 2.56
C ALA A 250 -27.24 -13.22 3.81
N ALA A 251 -26.66 -12.73 4.90
CA ALA A 251 -27.35 -12.51 6.17
C ALA A 251 -26.75 -11.32 6.95
N PRO A 252 -26.88 -10.08 6.45
CA PRO A 252 -26.19 -8.91 7.01
C PRO A 252 -26.58 -8.62 8.47
N ASP A 253 -27.82 -8.91 8.84
CA ASP A 253 -28.34 -8.70 10.20
C ASP A 253 -27.87 -9.76 11.22
N LYS A 254 -27.15 -10.79 10.79
CA LYS A 254 -26.79 -11.95 11.63
C LYS A 254 -25.32 -12.01 12.02
N LEU A 255 -24.44 -11.37 11.27
CA LEU A 255 -23.00 -11.45 11.48
C LEU A 255 -22.50 -10.18 12.16
N THR A 256 -22.14 -10.34 13.42
CA THR A 256 -21.46 -9.30 14.19
C THR A 256 -19.95 -9.29 13.89
N PRO A 257 -19.21 -8.22 14.22
CA PRO A 257 -17.75 -8.20 14.07
C PRO A 257 -17.05 -9.36 14.76
N SER A 258 -17.54 -9.83 15.92
CA SER A 258 -16.94 -10.99 16.61
C SER A 258 -17.07 -12.26 15.79
N ALA A 259 -18.27 -12.53 15.28
CA ALA A 259 -18.53 -13.72 14.47
C ALA A 259 -17.72 -13.71 13.16
N ILE A 260 -17.56 -12.53 12.54
CA ILE A 260 -16.70 -12.36 11.36
C ILE A 260 -15.24 -12.70 11.70
N ARG A 261 -14.70 -12.12 12.77
CA ARG A 261 -13.31 -12.38 13.19
C ARG A 261 -13.09 -13.85 13.53
N GLU A 262 -14.03 -14.48 14.25
CA GLU A 262 -13.97 -15.88 14.65
C GLU A 262 -14.00 -16.84 13.45
N ASP A 263 -14.90 -16.62 12.47
CA ASP A 263 -14.98 -17.47 11.27
C ASP A 263 -13.73 -17.36 10.40
N VAL A 264 -13.23 -16.14 10.15
CA VAL A 264 -11.99 -15.92 9.40
C VAL A 264 -10.81 -16.56 10.13
N ALA A 265 -10.70 -16.35 11.45
CA ALA A 265 -9.63 -16.89 12.26
C ALA A 265 -9.61 -18.42 12.25
N ALA A 266 -10.76 -19.06 12.48
CA ALA A 266 -10.88 -20.51 12.54
C ALA A 266 -10.45 -21.17 11.22
N ARG A 267 -10.83 -20.59 10.07
CA ARG A 267 -10.47 -21.11 8.74
C ARG A 267 -8.98 -21.00 8.46
N ILE A 268 -8.39 -19.86 8.79
CA ILE A 268 -6.96 -19.63 8.60
C ILE A 268 -6.13 -20.58 9.47
N THR A 269 -6.49 -20.72 10.75
CA THR A 269 -5.79 -21.63 11.66
C THR A 269 -5.97 -23.09 11.27
N ALA A 270 -7.15 -23.51 10.80
CA ALA A 270 -7.38 -24.86 10.31
C ALA A 270 -6.51 -25.20 9.07
N ALA A 271 -6.13 -24.19 8.28
CA ALA A 271 -5.24 -24.33 7.14
C ALA A 271 -3.74 -24.25 7.48
N GLY A 272 -3.39 -24.06 8.76
CA GLY A 272 -2.00 -24.00 9.24
C GLY A 272 -1.45 -22.59 9.45
N GLY A 273 -2.27 -21.53 9.31
CA GLY A 273 -1.86 -20.16 9.58
C GLY A 273 -1.83 -19.82 11.07
N GLU A 274 -0.75 -19.20 11.54
CA GLU A 274 -0.65 -18.64 12.89
C GLU A 274 -1.01 -17.16 12.87
N LEU A 275 -2.19 -16.82 13.40
CA LEU A 275 -2.71 -15.45 13.34
C LEU A 275 -1.87 -14.49 14.18
N ASP A 276 -1.51 -13.36 13.58
CA ASP A 276 -1.09 -12.17 14.32
C ASP A 276 -2.32 -11.39 14.77
N TYR A 277 -3.22 -11.09 13.81
CA TYR A 277 -4.55 -10.56 14.12
C TYR A 277 -5.57 -10.81 13.01
N VAL A 278 -6.85 -10.75 13.40
CA VAL A 278 -7.98 -10.50 12.50
C VAL A 278 -8.77 -9.34 13.09
N ALA A 279 -8.99 -8.29 12.32
CA ALA A 279 -9.71 -7.11 12.75
C ALA A 279 -10.91 -6.86 11.84
N ALA A 280 -11.98 -6.32 12.41
CA ALA A 280 -13.18 -5.89 11.68
C ALA A 280 -13.45 -4.45 12.08
N SER A 281 -12.99 -3.52 11.24
CA SER A 281 -12.90 -2.10 11.57
C SER A 281 -13.78 -1.25 10.66
N ASP A 282 -14.09 -0.02 11.09
CA ASP A 282 -14.66 0.97 10.20
C ASP A 282 -13.68 1.29 9.05
N PRO A 283 -14.11 1.26 7.77
CA PRO A 283 -13.23 1.44 6.62
C PRO A 283 -12.50 2.78 6.53
N GLU A 284 -12.96 3.83 7.22
CA GLU A 284 -12.38 5.17 7.14
C GLU A 284 -11.50 5.49 8.34
N THR A 285 -11.94 5.12 9.54
CA THR A 285 -11.26 5.45 10.80
C THR A 285 -10.35 4.33 11.28
N LEU A 286 -10.56 3.10 10.81
CA LEU A 286 -9.93 1.86 11.28
C LEU A 286 -10.18 1.56 12.77
N GLN A 287 -11.12 2.26 13.41
CA GLN A 287 -11.57 1.92 14.75
C GLN A 287 -12.28 0.57 14.71
N ASP A 288 -11.95 -0.29 15.68
CA ASP A 288 -12.55 -1.61 15.78
C ASP A 288 -14.07 -1.48 16.04
N LEU A 289 -14.86 -2.28 15.33
CA LEU A 289 -16.31 -2.21 15.42
C LEU A 289 -16.82 -2.89 16.70
N ASP A 290 -17.93 -2.39 17.25
CA ASP A 290 -18.61 -2.98 18.40
C ASP A 290 -19.01 -4.43 18.11
N CYS A 291 -18.51 -5.34 18.94
CA CYS A 291 -18.61 -6.78 18.74
C CYS A 291 -20.04 -7.34 18.68
N ASN A 292 -21.05 -6.59 19.11
CA ASN A 292 -22.42 -7.08 19.27
C ASN A 292 -23.44 -6.48 18.29
N THR A 293 -23.04 -5.53 17.44
CA THR A 293 -23.97 -4.88 16.50
C THR A 293 -23.75 -5.42 15.09
N PRO A 294 -24.81 -5.73 14.32
CA PRO A 294 -24.68 -6.12 12.92
C PRO A 294 -23.88 -5.10 12.11
N VAL A 295 -23.09 -5.60 11.17
CA VAL A 295 -22.18 -4.78 10.37
C VAL A 295 -22.86 -4.34 9.08
N GLU A 296 -23.07 -3.05 8.89
CA GLU A 296 -23.48 -2.51 7.59
C GLU A 296 -22.30 -2.45 6.62
N ARG A 297 -21.15 -1.97 7.13
CA ARG A 297 -19.88 -1.90 6.41
C ARG A 297 -18.71 -2.21 7.33
N ALA A 298 -17.73 -2.97 6.84
CA ALA A 298 -16.47 -3.17 7.54
C ALA A 298 -15.32 -3.32 6.55
N LEU A 299 -14.12 -2.99 7.01
CA LEU A 299 -12.88 -3.48 6.45
C LEU A 299 -12.39 -4.60 7.36
N VAL A 300 -12.34 -5.82 6.84
CA VAL A 300 -11.76 -6.97 7.55
C VAL A 300 -10.30 -7.07 7.15
N SER A 301 -9.39 -6.89 8.11
CA SER A 301 -7.94 -6.95 7.90
C SER A 301 -7.34 -8.13 8.63
N VAL A 302 -6.39 -8.81 7.99
CA VAL A 302 -5.72 -9.99 8.52
C VAL A 302 -4.21 -9.82 8.43
N ALA A 303 -3.51 -10.19 9.50
CA ALA A 303 -2.09 -10.52 9.45
C ALA A 303 -1.87 -11.92 10.02
N VAL A 304 -1.02 -12.71 9.36
CA VAL A 304 -0.80 -14.12 9.70
C VAL A 304 0.64 -14.52 9.38
N TYR A 305 1.24 -15.33 10.24
CA TYR A 305 2.50 -16.01 9.97
C TYR A 305 2.23 -17.36 9.31
N TRP A 306 2.97 -17.66 8.25
CA TRP A 306 2.83 -18.89 7.48
C TRP A 306 4.15 -19.62 7.31
N GLY A 307 4.10 -20.95 7.40
CA GLY A 307 5.22 -21.83 7.09
C GLY A 307 6.36 -21.80 8.12
N GLU A 308 7.41 -22.58 7.82
CA GLU A 308 8.59 -22.71 8.69
C GLU A 308 9.39 -21.41 8.77
N SER A 309 9.43 -20.65 7.67
CA SER A 309 10.09 -19.34 7.59
C SER A 309 9.37 -18.25 8.40
N ARG A 310 8.18 -18.56 8.96
CA ARG A 310 7.29 -17.61 9.64
C ARG A 310 7.08 -16.35 8.80
N THR A 311 6.77 -16.53 7.52
CA THR A 311 6.54 -15.42 6.62
C THR A 311 5.26 -14.70 7.03
N ARG A 312 5.37 -13.42 7.40
CA ARG A 312 4.22 -12.60 7.79
C ARG A 312 3.51 -12.06 6.55
N LEU A 313 2.31 -12.56 6.30
CA LEU A 313 1.42 -12.18 5.21
C LEU A 313 0.30 -11.28 5.73
N ILE A 314 -0.19 -10.40 4.85
CA ILE A 314 -1.33 -9.53 5.14
C ILE A 314 -2.33 -9.61 3.99
N ASP A 315 -3.60 -9.49 4.30
CA ASP A 315 -4.68 -9.33 3.33
C ASP A 315 -5.85 -8.58 3.98
N ASN A 316 -6.75 -8.04 3.16
CA ASN A 316 -7.94 -7.36 3.63
C ASN A 316 -9.07 -7.44 2.60
N MET A 317 -10.29 -7.21 3.08
CA MET A 317 -11.48 -7.21 2.23
C MET A 317 -12.58 -6.31 2.81
N HIS A 318 -13.27 -5.60 1.92
CA HIS A 318 -14.45 -4.82 2.29
C HIS A 318 -15.68 -5.72 2.37
N PHE A 319 -16.44 -5.56 3.45
CA PHE A 319 -17.70 -6.22 3.71
C PHE A 319 -18.78 -5.14 3.69
N SER A 320 -19.86 -5.36 2.93
CA SER A 320 -20.99 -4.45 2.83
C SER A 320 -22.29 -5.22 2.76
N ALA A 321 -23.32 -4.73 3.46
CA ALA A 321 -24.67 -5.28 3.39
C ALA A 321 -25.37 -4.99 2.05
N GLU A 322 -24.92 -3.97 1.32
CA GLU A 322 -25.46 -3.65 0.00
C GLU A 322 -25.03 -4.72 -1.04
N GLN A 323 -26.02 -5.31 -1.71
CA GLN A 323 -25.78 -6.08 -2.91
C GLN A 323 -25.25 -5.12 -3.97
N SER A 324 -24.07 -5.41 -4.53
CA SER A 324 -23.63 -4.83 -5.79
C SER A 324 -24.76 -4.99 -6.81
N THR A 325 -25.51 -3.93 -7.03
CA THR A 325 -26.44 -3.84 -8.16
C THR A 325 -25.57 -3.65 -9.39
N GLY A 326 -25.55 -4.72 -10.20
CA GLY A 326 -25.03 -4.87 -11.57
C GLY A 326 -24.46 -3.66 -12.31
#